data_AF-A0A2V8HAS2-F1
#
_entry.id   AF-A0A2V8HAS2-F1
#
_cell.length_a   1.000
_cell.length_b   1.000
_cell.length_c   1.000
_cell.angle_alpha   90.00
_cell.angle_beta   90.00
_cell.angle_gamma   90.00
#
_symmetry.space_group_name_H-M   'P 1'
#
loop_
_entity.id
_entity.type
_entity.pdbx_description
1 polymer ?
#
loop_
_entity_poly.entity_id
_entity_poly.type
_entity_poly.pdbx_seq_one_letter_code
_entity_poly.pdbx_strand_id
1 'polypeptide(L)' 'MPRRARVVTWNGKDVPPELRELPAGRYVVEPVDDEAPVLSPEEEAGIEAALESYRQGRVVDAKRARQIIDAALGR' A
#
# COMPACT_ATOMS: atom_id res chain seq x y z
N MET A 1 11.51 22.07 -8.97
CA MET A 1 10.25 21.39 -9.33
C MET A 1 10.24 20.03 -8.67
N PRO A 2 9.18 19.63 -7.94
CA PRO A 2 9.13 18.31 -7.31
C PRO A 2 9.19 17.23 -8.39
N ARG A 3 10.14 16.29 -8.26
CA ARG A 3 10.24 15.12 -9.15
C ARG A 3 9.04 14.21 -8.85
N ARG A 4 8.04 14.20 -9.73
CA ARG A 4 6.96 13.20 -9.67
C ARG A 4 7.46 11.92 -10.33
N ALA A 5 7.55 10.84 -9.57
CA ALA A 5 7.76 9.52 -10.14
C ALA A 5 6.55 9.15 -11.00
N ARG A 6 6.78 8.58 -12.18
CA ARG A 6 5.73 8.09 -13.08
C ARG A 6 5.77 6.57 -13.05
N VAL A 7 4.70 5.95 -12.56
CA VAL A 7 4.54 4.49 -12.58
C VAL A 7 4.17 4.09 -14.00
N VAL A 8 4.84 3.07 -14.53
CA VAL A 8 4.61 2.55 -15.88
C VAL A 8 4.29 1.08 -15.77
N THR A 9 3.15 0.66 -16.32
CA THR A 9 2.81 -0.75 -16.46
C THR A 9 3.47 -1.27 -17.72
N TRP A 10 4.52 -2.08 -17.58
CA TRP A 10 5.29 -2.57 -18.71
C TRP A 10 5.27 -4.09 -18.80
N ASN A 11 4.89 -4.63 -19.96
CA ASN A 11 4.93 -6.06 -20.24
C ASN A 11 6.35 -6.60 -20.55
N GLY A 12 7.39 -5.77 -20.41
CA GLY A 12 8.78 -6.13 -20.69
C GLY A 12 9.15 -6.24 -22.17
N LYS A 13 8.21 -5.98 -23.10
CA LYS A 13 8.42 -6.12 -24.55
C LYS A 13 8.09 -4.86 -25.32
N ASP A 14 6.89 -4.33 -25.15
CA ASP A 14 6.38 -3.21 -25.94
C ASP A 14 6.65 -1.90 -25.23
N VAL A 15 7.18 -0.89 -25.94
CA VAL A 15 7.48 0.42 -25.33
C VAL A 15 6.18 1.09 -24.88
N PRO A 16 5.97 1.31 -23.56
CA PRO A 16 4.73 1.89 -23.05
C PRO A 16 4.56 3.34 -23.54
N PRO A 17 3.32 3.79 -23.84
CA PRO A 17 3.07 5.15 -24.29
C PRO A 17 3.53 6.20 -23.26
N GLU A 18 3.52 5.86 -21.98
CA GLU A 18 3.98 6.69 -20.87
C GLU A 18 5.48 6.97 -20.93
N LEU A 19 6.29 6.21 -21.69
CA LEU A 19 7.69 6.59 -21.92
C LEU A 19 7.84 7.63 -23.04
N ARG A 20 6.89 7.68 -23.99
CA ARG A 20 6.97 8.58 -25.16
C ARG A 20 6.76 10.04 -24.80
N GLU A 21 6.01 10.30 -23.73
CA GLU A 21 5.72 11.65 -23.26
C GLU A 21 6.80 12.20 -22.31
N LEU A 22 7.85 11.43 -22.01
CA LEU A 22 8.92 11.89 -21.14
C LEU A 22 9.81 12.91 -21.88
N PRO A 23 10.24 14.00 -21.22
CA PRO A 23 11.20 14.92 -21.82
C PRO A 23 12.53 14.20 -22.11
N ALA A 24 13.33 14.74 -23.04
CA ALA A 24 14.65 14.18 -23.33
C ALA A 24 15.51 14.11 -22.06
N GLY A 25 16.13 12.96 -21.81
CA GLY A 25 16.89 12.73 -20.58
C GLY A 25 17.37 11.28 -20.44
N ARG A 26 18.01 11.00 -19.30
CA ARG A 26 18.43 9.64 -18.91
C ARG A 26 17.48 9.11 -17.85
N TYR A 27 16.90 7.94 -18.11
CA TYR A 27 15.96 7.27 -17.22
C TYR A 27 16.50 5.90 -16.83
N VAL A 28 16.18 5.47 -15.62
CA VAL A 28 16.37 4.09 -15.16
C VAL A 28 14.97 3.51 -14.99
N VAL A 29 14.75 2.31 -15.51
CA VAL A 29 13.51 1.55 -15.29
C VAL A 29 13.89 0.36 -14.43
N GLU A 30 13.32 0.31 -13.24
CA GLU A 30 13.47 -0.78 -12.29
C GLU A 30 12.06 -1.35 -12.05
N PRO A 31 11.88 -2.68 -12.14
CA PRO A 31 10.61 -3.26 -11.74
C PRO A 31 10.34 -2.89 -10.29
N VAL A 32 9.13 -2.43 -10.02
CA VAL A 32 8.68 -2.38 -8.62
C VAL A 32 8.44 -3.83 -8.23
N ASP A 33 9.03 -4.28 -7.13
CA ASP A 33 8.68 -5.58 -6.56
C ASP A 33 7.18 -5.58 -6.27
N ASP A 34 6.41 -6.24 -7.14
CA ASP A 34 4.95 -6.37 -7.07
C ASP A 34 4.52 -7.37 -5.99
N GLU A 35 5.46 -7.97 -5.26
CA GLU A 35 5.12 -8.70 -4.04
C GLU A 35 4.55 -7.70 -3.04
N ALA A 36 3.22 -7.59 -3.05
CA ALA A 36 2.49 -7.13 -1.88
C ALA A 36 3.14 -7.83 -0.69
N PRO A 37 3.54 -7.08 0.36
CA PRO A 37 4.23 -7.68 1.49
C PRO A 37 3.41 -8.88 1.95
N VAL A 38 4.03 -10.06 1.90
CA VAL A 38 3.39 -11.29 2.38
C VAL A 38 3.12 -11.04 3.86
N LEU A 39 1.85 -11.03 4.23
CA LEU A 39 1.47 -10.85 5.62
C LEU A 39 2.16 -11.93 6.45
N SER A 40 2.74 -11.51 7.58
CA SER A 40 3.19 -12.50 8.54
C SER A 40 1.98 -13.31 9.05
N PRO A 41 2.17 -14.55 9.53
CA PRO A 41 1.09 -15.33 10.13
C PRO A 41 0.33 -14.57 11.23
N GLU A 42 1.04 -13.72 11.99
CA GLU A 42 0.46 -12.87 13.02
C GLU A 42 -0.41 -11.74 12.44
N GLU A 43 0.02 -11.12 11.34
CA GLU A 43 -0.74 -10.07 10.66
C GLU A 43 -2.03 -10.61 10.04
N GLU A 44 -1.94 -11.78 9.39
CA GLU A 44 -3.10 -12.48 8.82
C GLU A 44 -4.11 -12.85 9.92
N ALA A 45 -3.64 -13.45 11.02
CA ALA A 45 -4.48 -13.77 12.18
C ALA A 45 -5.14 -12.53 12.79
N GLY A 46 -4.44 -11.40 12.81
CA GLY A 46 -4.99 -10.12 13.28
C GLY A 46 -6.13 -9.62 12.41
N ILE A 47 -6.02 -9.75 11.09
CA ILE A 47 -7.07 -9.37 10.14
C ILE A 47 -8.28 -10.30 10.30
N GLU A 48 -8.07 -11.61 10.40
CA GLU A 48 -9.16 -12.57 10.61
C GLU A 48 -9.92 -12.29 11.92
N ALA A 49 -9.19 -12.02 13.01
CA ALA A 49 -9.79 -11.67 14.29
C ALA A 49 -10.60 -10.36 14.23
N ALA A 50 -10.12 -9.36 13.47
CA ALA A 50 -10.83 -8.12 13.24
C ALA A 50 -12.13 -8.34 12.44
N LEU A 51 -12.08 -9.17 11.40
CA LEU A 51 -13.26 -9.53 10.59
C LEU A 51 -14.29 -10.31 11.41
N GLU A 52 -13.85 -11.22 12.27
CA GLU A 52 -14.75 -11.95 13.16
C GLU A 52 -15.41 -11.03 14.19
N SER A 53 -14.64 -10.10 14.77
CA SER A 53 -15.18 -9.07 15.66
C SER A 53 -16.21 -8.20 14.96
N TYR A 54 -15.98 -7.87 13.68
CA TYR A 54 -16.95 -7.16 12.84
C TYR A 54 -18.25 -7.94 12.66
N ARG A 55 -18.17 -9.23 12.29
CA ARG A 55 -19.35 -10.10 12.15
C ARG A 55 -20.18 -10.21 13.42
N GLN A 56 -19.52 -10.16 14.57
CA GLN A 56 -20.17 -10.25 15.88
C GLN A 56 -20.64 -8.88 16.41
N GLY A 57 -20.54 -7.81 15.62
CA GLY A 57 -20.94 -6.46 16.02
C GLY A 57 -20.04 -5.81 17.07
N ARG A 58 -18.86 -6.40 17.35
CA ARG A 58 -17.85 -5.88 18.28
C ARG A 58 -16.98 -4.84 17.57
N VAL A 59 -17.63 -3.78 17.08
CA VAL A 59 -17.00 -2.70 16.30
C VAL A 59 -17.04 -1.39 17.06
N VAL A 60 -16.02 -0.56 16.85
CA VAL A 60 -15.99 0.83 17.28
C VAL A 60 -15.76 1.71 16.05
N ASP A 61 -16.21 2.96 16.10
CA ASP A 61 -15.92 3.90 15.02
C ASP A 61 -14.41 4.19 14.95
N ALA A 62 -13.93 4.55 13.75
CA ALA A 62 -12.50 4.73 13.50
C ALA A 62 -11.86 5.82 14.37
N LYS A 63 -12.63 6.86 14.75
CA LYS A 63 -12.14 7.93 15.63
C LYS A 63 -11.93 7.39 17.04
N ARG A 64 -12.85 6.59 17.55
CA ARG A 64 -12.72 5.92 18.84
C ARG A 64 -11.61 4.88 18.85
N ALA A 65 -11.44 4.10 17.79
CA ALA A 65 -10.34 3.15 17.63
C ALA A 65 -8.98 3.88 17.75
N ARG A 66 -8.83 5.00 17.05
CA ARG A 66 -7.61 5.82 17.09
C ARG A 66 -7.28 6.30 18.51
N GLN A 67 -8.28 6.80 19.23
CA GLN A 67 -8.09 7.22 20.63
C GLN A 67 -7.62 6.10 21.55
N ILE A 68 -8.14 4.88 21.36
CA ILE A 68 -7.73 3.71 22.15
C ILE A 68 -6.28 3.35 21.85
N ILE A 69 -5.90 3.35 20.57
CA ILE A 69 -4.53 3.05 20.12
C ILE A 69 -3.55 4.10 20.63
N ASP A 70 -3.87 5.38 20.48
CA ASP A 70 -3.00 6.47 20.92
C ASP A 70 -2.79 6.42 22.45
N ALA A 71 -3.86 6.19 23.21
CA ALA A 71 -3.78 6.00 24.66
C ALA A 71 -2.93 4.77 25.06
N ALA A 72 -3.04 3.65 24.33
CA ALA A 72 -2.25 2.44 24.58
C ALA A 72 -0.76 2.62 24.20
N LEU A 73 -0.47 3.47 23.21
CA LEU A 73 0.88 3.78 22.74
C LEU A 73 1.51 4.96 23.48
N GLY A 74 0.79 5.62 24.39
CA GLY A 74 1.24 6.81 25.11
C GLY A 74 1.49 8.01 24.20
N ARG A 75 0.74 8.13 23.10
CA ARG A 75 0.86 9.18 22.08
C ARG A 75 -0.31 10.14 22.15
#